data_AF-A0A0J8GWC1-F1
#
_entry.id   AF-A0A0J8GWC1-F1
#
_cell.length_a   1.000
_cell.length_b   1.000
_cell.length_c   1.000
_cell.angle_alpha   90.00
_cell.angle_beta   90.00
_cell.angle_gamma   90.00
#
_symmetry.space_group_name_H-M   'P 1'
#
loop_
_entity.id
_entity.type
_entity.pdbx_description
1 polymer ?
#
loop_
_entity_poly.entity_id
_entity_poly.type
_entity_poly.pdbx_seq_one_letter_code
_entity_poly.pdbx_strand_id
1 'polypeptide(L)'
;MRFGRVAKIVTFIIIVSLLVLLIVNKELNDHIKANYPEEWEKSIESKMGVNSAATSSVYLNDSMKTGFISEQNDKTVIKLRLVRKWLMIFVFATVAIKFALMFTGLSA
;
A
#
# COMPACT_ATOMS: atom_id res chain seq x y z
N MET A 1 -18.44 -20.27 21.87
CA MET A 1 -18.33 -18.80 22.09
C MET A 1 -16.91 -18.18 22.00
N ARG A 2 -15.79 -18.92 22.06
CA ARG A 2 -14.44 -18.31 21.98
C ARG A 2 -13.98 -17.98 20.56
N PHE A 3 -14.41 -18.74 19.54
CA PHE A 3 -13.89 -18.64 18.17
C PHE A 3 -14.42 -17.44 17.36
N GLY A 4 -15.68 -17.05 17.55
CA GLY A 4 -16.23 -15.84 16.93
C GLY A 4 -15.51 -14.54 17.36
N ARG A 5 -14.89 -14.51 18.54
CA ARG A 5 -14.05 -13.39 18.97
C ARG A 5 -12.73 -13.33 18.19
N VAL A 6 -12.13 -14.48 17.90
CA VAL A 6 -10.87 -14.55 17.13
C VAL A 6 -11.09 -14.08 15.69
N ALA A 7 -12.17 -14.49 15.03
CA ALA A 7 -12.50 -14.04 13.68
C ALA A 7 -12.74 -12.52 13.59
N LYS A 8 -13.39 -11.94 14.62
CA LYS A 8 -13.57 -10.48 14.74
C LYS A 8 -12.25 -9.75 14.94
N ILE A 9 -11.37 -10.27 15.79
CA ILE A 9 -10.03 -9.71 16.04
C ILE A 9 -9.18 -9.74 14.76
N VAL A 10 -9.16 -10.87 14.03
CA VAL A 10 -8.42 -10.98 12.76
C VAL A 10 -8.95 -9.98 11.73
N THR A 11 -10.27 -9.84 11.63
CA THR A 11 -10.89 -8.86 10.72
C THR A 11 -10.52 -7.42 11.11
N PHE A 12 -10.52 -7.11 12.41
CA PHE A 12 -10.07 -5.80 12.90
C PHE A 12 -8.60 -5.53 12.56
N ILE A 13 -7.72 -6.50 12.73
CA ILE A 13 -6.29 -6.40 12.37
C ILE A 13 -6.11 -6.10 10.88
N ILE A 14 -6.88 -6.75 10.00
CA ILE A 14 -6.85 -6.49 8.56
C ILE A 14 -7.25 -5.04 8.26
N ILE A 15 -8.33 -4.55 8.86
CA ILE A 15 -8.82 -3.18 8.63
C ILE A 15 -7.78 -2.14 9.10
N VAL A 16 -7.21 -2.33 10.29
CA VAL A 16 -6.15 -1.45 10.80
C VAL A 16 -4.93 -1.48 9.90
N SER A 17 -4.52 -2.66 9.43
CA SER A 17 -3.36 -2.81 8.53
C SER A 17 -3.58 -2.10 7.19
N LEU A 18 -4.81 -2.14 6.65
CA LEU A 18 -5.17 -1.40 5.43
C LEU A 18 -5.14 0.12 5.65
N LEU A 19 -5.60 0.61 6.80
CA LEU A 19 -5.50 2.03 7.15
C LEU A 19 -4.04 2.49 7.25
N VAL A 20 -3.18 1.69 7.90
CA VAL A 20 -1.74 1.98 7.97
C VAL A 20 -1.13 1.99 6.56
N LEU A 21 -1.52 1.07 5.68
CA LEU A 21 -1.06 1.05 4.29
C LEU A 21 -1.46 2.33 3.54
N LEU A 22 -2.67 2.84 3.74
CA LEU A 22 -3.13 4.11 3.16
C LEU A 22 -2.31 5.30 3.65
N ILE A 23 -1.99 5.35 4.95
CA ILE A 23 -1.17 6.42 5.54
C ILE A 23 0.24 6.38 4.93
N VAL A 24 0.87 5.21 4.90
CA VAL A 24 2.22 5.03 4.32
C VAL A 24 2.25 5.43 2.84
N ASN A 25 1.21 5.07 2.06
CA ASN A 25 1.10 5.49 0.67
C ASN A 25 0.94 7.01 0.51
N LYS A 26 0.16 7.63 1.40
CA LYS A 26 -0.03 9.08 1.39
C LYS A 26 1.27 9.80 1.72
N GLU A 27 1.96 9.39 2.77
CA GLU A 27 3.25 9.95 3.19
C GLU A 27 4.31 9.83 2.09
N LEU A 28 4.33 8.69 1.39
CA LEU A 28 5.20 8.47 0.24
C LEU A 28 4.87 9.41 -0.92
N ASN A 29 3.59 9.59 -1.24
CA ASN A 29 3.17 10.53 -2.28
C ASN A 29 3.51 11.98 -1.90
N ASP A 30 3.26 12.38 -0.65
CA ASP A 30 3.55 13.74 -0.17
C ASP A 30 5.07 14.00 -0.21
N HIS A 31 5.90 13.03 0.18
CA HIS A 31 7.36 13.12 0.11
C HIS A 31 7.86 13.23 -1.34
N ILE A 32 7.30 12.45 -2.26
CA ILE A 32 7.67 12.52 -3.69
C ILE A 32 7.22 13.87 -4.29
N LYS A 33 6.02 14.34 -3.97
CA LYS A 33 5.52 15.64 -4.42
C LYS A 33 6.38 16.80 -3.90
N ALA A 34 6.87 16.72 -2.66
CA ALA A 34 7.69 17.75 -2.06
C ALA A 34 9.13 17.78 -2.61
N ASN A 35 9.75 16.61 -2.80
CA ASN A 35 11.18 16.52 -3.15
C ASN A 35 11.44 16.30 -4.64
N TYR A 36 10.45 15.82 -5.39
CA TYR A 36 10.55 15.55 -6.82
C TYR A 36 9.31 16.10 -7.57
N PRO A 37 9.03 17.41 -7.49
CA PRO A 37 7.82 18.00 -8.05
C PRO A 37 7.73 17.85 -9.58
N GLU A 38 8.85 17.90 -10.30
CA GLU A 38 8.89 17.72 -11.76
C GLU A 38 8.52 16.28 -12.17
N GLU A 39 9.02 15.27 -11.44
CA GLU A 39 8.68 13.86 -11.69
C GLU A 39 7.24 13.56 -11.26
N TRP A 40 6.78 14.21 -10.20
CA TRP A 40 5.39 14.18 -9.79
C TRP A 40 4.48 14.78 -10.87
N GLU A 41 4.80 15.93 -11.44
CA GLU A 41 4.04 16.53 -12.54
C GLU A 41 4.01 15.63 -13.78
N LYS A 42 5.17 15.10 -14.21
CA LYS A 42 5.24 14.10 -15.30
C LYS A 42 4.39 12.86 -15.03
N SER A 43 4.25 12.45 -13.77
CA SER A 43 3.44 11.28 -13.39
C SER A 43 1.93 11.56 -13.37
N ILE A 44 1.52 12.81 -13.15
CA ILE A 44 0.10 13.19 -13.18
C ILE A 44 -0.35 13.57 -14.60
N GLU A 45 0.57 14.04 -15.43
CA GLU A 45 0.29 14.37 -16.82
C GLU A 45 0.03 13.09 -17.63
N SER A 46 -1.24 12.70 -17.74
CA SER A 46 -1.61 11.58 -18.60
C SER A 46 -1.24 11.90 -20.05
N LYS A 47 -0.94 10.89 -20.87
CA LYS A 47 -0.73 11.02 -22.33
C LYS A 47 -1.88 11.74 -23.08
N MET A 48 -3.01 12.02 -22.43
CA MET A 48 -4.16 12.76 -22.97
C MET A 48 -4.37 14.16 -22.35
N GLY A 49 -3.42 14.68 -21.57
CA GLY A 49 -3.51 16.03 -20.98
C GLY A 49 -4.54 16.16 -19.85
N VAL A 50 -5.11 15.06 -19.37
CA VAL A 50 -6.06 15.06 -18.24
C VAL A 50 -5.27 14.92 -16.95
N ASN A 51 -5.29 15.98 -16.13
CA ASN A 51 -4.71 16.05 -14.80
C ASN A 51 -5.60 15.28 -13.82
N SER A 52 -5.36 13.98 -13.68
CA SER A 52 -6.15 13.12 -12.78
C SER A 52 -5.27 12.58 -11.67
N ALA A 53 -5.59 12.98 -10.44
CA ALA A 53 -4.98 12.45 -9.22
C ALA A 53 -5.17 10.92 -9.06
N ALA A 54 -6.13 10.32 -9.78
CA ALA A 54 -6.30 8.87 -9.80
C ALA A 54 -5.21 8.18 -10.62
N THR A 55 -4.83 8.74 -11.78
CA THR A 55 -3.77 8.21 -12.64
C THR A 55 -2.37 8.45 -12.07
N SER A 56 -2.15 9.55 -11.34
CA SER A 56 -0.83 9.82 -10.75
C SER A 56 -0.39 8.71 -9.80
N SER A 57 -1.31 8.21 -8.98
CA SER A 57 -1.02 7.11 -8.05
C SER A 57 -0.54 5.83 -8.76
N VAL A 58 -1.00 5.59 -9.99
CA VAL A 58 -0.62 4.43 -10.79
C VAL A 58 0.76 4.66 -11.42
N TYR A 59 0.98 5.81 -12.04
CA TYR A 59 2.27 6.15 -12.66
C TYR A 59 3.40 6.28 -11.64
N LEU A 60 3.13 6.81 -10.44
CA LEU A 60 4.08 6.81 -9.33
C LEU A 60 4.37 5.41 -8.82
N ASN A 61 3.36 4.56 -8.73
CA ASN A 61 3.55 3.18 -8.34
C ASN A 61 4.42 2.42 -9.35
N ASP A 62 4.30 2.71 -10.64
CA ASP A 62 5.16 2.18 -11.69
C ASP A 62 6.56 2.81 -11.65
N SER A 63 6.67 4.13 -11.48
CA SER A 63 7.97 4.81 -11.34
C SER A 63 8.75 4.34 -10.10
N MET A 64 8.05 3.97 -9.03
CA MET A 64 8.63 3.34 -7.84
C MET A 64 9.07 1.90 -8.06
N LYS A 65 8.49 1.18 -9.02
CA LYS A 65 8.87 -0.21 -9.33
C LYS A 65 9.97 -0.30 -10.38
N THR A 66 9.92 0.54 -11.41
CA THR A 66 10.74 0.42 -12.62
C THR A 66 11.15 1.77 -13.23
N GLY A 67 10.96 2.90 -12.56
CA GLY A 67 11.29 4.24 -13.07
C GLY A 67 12.26 5.02 -12.19
N PHE A 68 12.32 6.34 -12.39
CA PHE A 68 13.30 7.24 -11.76
C PHE A 68 13.31 7.15 -10.23
N ILE A 69 12.13 7.06 -9.59
CA ILE A 69 12.00 6.93 -8.13
C ILE A 69 12.54 5.58 -7.63
N SER A 70 12.64 4.56 -8.49
CA SER A 70 13.22 3.26 -8.14
C SER A 70 14.75 3.28 -8.02
N GLU A 71 15.41 4.17 -8.76
CA GLU A 71 16.87 4.31 -8.82
C GLU A 71 17.41 5.34 -7.82
N GLN A 72 16.54 6.19 -7.26
CA GLN A 72 16.89 7.18 -6.25
C GLN A 72 17.30 6.52 -4.92
N ASN A 73 18.48 6.89 -4.40
CA ASN A 73 19.02 6.39 -3.13
C ASN A 73 18.49 7.19 -1.92
N ASP A 74 17.23 7.61 -1.98
CA ASP A 74 16.56 8.31 -0.88
C ASP A 74 16.17 7.32 0.21
N LYS A 75 16.81 7.46 1.37
CA LYS A 75 16.59 6.62 2.56
C LYS A 75 15.12 6.59 2.99
N THR A 76 14.38 7.69 2.80
CA THR A 76 12.97 7.81 3.18
C THR A 76 12.09 6.99 2.25
N VAL A 77 12.31 7.13 0.94
CA VAL A 77 11.60 6.36 -0.09
C VAL A 77 11.88 4.86 0.07
N ILE A 78 13.13 4.48 0.31
CA ILE A 78 13.51 3.07 0.53
C ILE A 78 12.83 2.51 1.78
N LYS A 79 12.84 3.25 2.90
CA LYS A 79 12.19 2.84 4.15
C LYS A 79 10.68 2.67 3.97
N LEU A 80 10.01 3.65 3.38
CA LEU A 80 8.56 3.59 3.14
C LEU A 80 8.19 2.45 2.17
N ARG A 81 9.00 2.22 1.13
CA ARG A 81 8.82 1.09 0.20
C ARG A 81 8.96 -0.26 0.89
N LEU A 82 9.97 -0.42 1.75
CA LEU A 82 10.15 -1.63 2.56
C LEU A 82 8.98 -1.85 3.51
N VAL A 83 8.57 -0.82 4.26
CA VAL A 83 7.42 -0.88 5.17
C VAL A 83 6.15 -1.28 4.43
N ARG A 84 5.88 -0.66 3.27
CA ARG A 84 4.74 -1.00 2.41
C ARG A 84 4.78 -2.47 1.96
N LYS A 85 5.95 -2.97 1.55
CA LYS A 85 6.13 -4.37 1.12
C LYS A 85 5.85 -5.33 2.29
N TRP A 86 6.40 -5.06 3.47
CA TRP A 86 6.16 -5.85 4.67
C TRP A 86 4.69 -5.84 5.10
N LEU A 87 4.03 -4.68 5.09
CA LEU A 87 2.60 -4.56 5.38
C LEU A 87 1.76 -5.36 4.40
N MET A 88 2.09 -5.33 3.11
CA MET A 88 1.36 -6.08 2.09
C MET A 88 1.49 -7.59 2.30
N ILE A 89 2.69 -8.08 2.62
CA ILE A 89 2.92 -9.49 2.99
C ILE A 89 2.13 -9.86 4.25
N PHE A 90 2.14 -8.99 5.26
CA PHE A 90 1.40 -9.20 6.50
C PHE A 90 -0.11 -9.28 6.28
N VAL A 91 -0.68 -8.35 5.50
CA VAL A 91 -2.10 -8.37 5.12
C VAL A 91 -2.42 -9.66 4.37
N PHE A 92 -1.60 -10.05 3.40
CA PHE A 92 -1.82 -11.31 2.66
C PHE A 92 -1.82 -12.53 3.58
N ALA A 93 -0.84 -12.63 4.50
CA ALA A 93 -0.76 -13.71 5.47
C ALA A 93 -1.99 -13.76 6.39
N THR A 94 -2.43 -12.61 6.92
CA THR A 94 -3.62 -12.55 7.79
C THR A 94 -4.92 -12.92 7.07
N VAL A 95 -5.05 -12.56 5.79
CA VAL A 95 -6.18 -12.97 4.93
C VAL A 95 -6.13 -14.47 4.66
N ALA A 96 -4.96 -15.03 4.36
CA ALA A 96 -4.79 -16.47 4.16
C ALA A 96 -5.15 -17.26 5.44
N ILE A 97 -4.74 -16.77 6.61
CA ILE A 97 -5.13 -17.34 7.91
C ILE A 97 -6.65 -17.29 8.09
N LYS A 98 -7.30 -16.16 7.79
CA LYS A 98 -8.76 -16.05 7.86
C LYS A 98 -9.45 -17.07 6.95
N PHE A 99 -8.92 -17.26 5.74
CA PHE A 99 -9.44 -18.22 4.77
C PHE A 99 -9.28 -19.67 5.25
N ALA A 100 -8.13 -20.02 5.84
CA ALA A 100 -7.90 -21.34 6.43
C ALA A 100 -8.82 -21.61 7.64
N LEU A 101 -9.06 -20.59 8.48
CA LEU A 101 -10.01 -20.67 9.60
C LEU A 101 -11.45 -20.86 9.13
N MET A 102 -11.78 -20.35 7.95
CA MET A 102 -13.11 -20.53 7.34
C MET A 102 -13.30 -21.95 6.79
N PHE A 103 -12.30 -22.52 6.11
CA PHE A 103 -12.37 -23.86 5.50
C PHE A 103 -12.34 -25.02 6.49
N THR A 104 -11.69 -24.83 7.65
CA THR A 104 -11.64 -25.85 8.71
C THR A 104 -12.95 -25.99 9.49
N GLY A 105 -14.04 -25.32 9.09
CA GLY A 105 -15.33 -25.36 9.79
C GLY A 105 -15.31 -24.69 11.17
N LEU A 106 -14.19 -24.08 11.57
CA LEU A 106 -13.97 -23.45 12.88
C LEU A 106 -14.65 -22.07 13.02
N SER A 107 -15.50 -21.71 12.05
CA SER A 107 -16.23 -20.43 11.99
C SER A 107 -17.76 -20.55 12.02
N ALA A 108 -18.30 -21.77 12.17
CA ALA A 108 -19.72 -21.99 12.48
C ALA A 108 -19.97 -22.03 14.00
#